data_AF-A0A1I8PUC7-F1
#
_entry.id   AF-A0A1I8PUC7-F1
#
_cell.length_a   1.000
_cell.length_b   1.000
_cell.length_c   1.000
_cell.angle_alpha   90.00
_cell.angle_beta   90.00
_cell.angle_gamma   90.00
#
_symmetry.space_group_name_H-M   'P 1'
#
loop_
_entity.id
_entity.type
_entity.pdbx_description
1 polymer ?
#
loop_
_entity_poly.entity_id
_entity_poly.type
_entity_poly.pdbx_seq_one_letter_code
_entity_poly.pdbx_strand_id
1 'polypeptide(L)'
;SAYVPCEAQGLDAVQLALEQIDIIRRLTDMYHQDTILVQSSKDIQMAQRQGLISSLIGIEGGHAIGSSLGVLRSFYSLGARYLSLTHKCDVSWAGSSSTAIDAGLSQFGKAIIREMNRLGMMIDLSYSSDTTARDVLSATRAPVIFSHSGARQLCNSTRNVPDDILRLVAENGGLIMVSFDSEDVSCGRQSRLKDVVDHIKYIRAIAGIQHIGLGAGYDGIELPPIGLEDVSKYPDLLAALLEDSNWSEEDVAMLAGKNFLRIMETVENVRDYWKRAAIQPIEQTEAQPKSHCAYMAS
;
A
#
# COMPACT_ATOMS: atom_id res chain seq x y z
N SER A 1 -6.28 -1.50 7.70
CA SER A 1 -5.15 -0.55 7.71
C SER A 1 -4.83 -0.17 9.15
N ALA A 2 -3.56 0.04 9.50
CA ALA A 2 -3.16 0.73 10.72
C ALA A 2 -2.91 2.21 10.35
N TYR A 3 -4.00 2.96 10.29
CA TYR A 3 -4.04 4.36 9.89
C TYR A 3 -3.81 5.29 11.07
N VAL A 4 -3.10 6.39 10.82
CA VAL A 4 -2.89 7.49 11.75
C VAL A 4 -3.27 8.82 11.07
N PRO A 5 -4.13 9.66 11.69
CA PRO A 5 -4.46 10.98 11.16
C PRO A 5 -3.23 11.87 10.93
N CYS A 6 -3.26 12.69 9.88
CA CYS A 6 -2.16 13.60 9.55
C CYS A 6 -1.91 14.63 10.66
N GLU A 7 -2.93 14.99 11.42
CA GLU A 7 -2.88 15.94 12.52
C GLU A 7 -1.99 15.44 13.68
N ALA A 8 -1.75 14.13 13.77
CA ALA A 8 -0.85 13.53 14.77
C ALA A 8 0.63 13.65 14.40
N GLN A 9 0.97 14.11 13.18
CA GLN A 9 2.34 14.26 12.71
C GLN A 9 3.12 15.25 13.58
N GLY A 10 4.28 14.81 14.10
CA GLY A 10 5.09 15.60 15.03
C GLY A 10 4.54 15.63 16.47
N LEU A 11 3.45 14.91 16.75
CA LEU A 11 2.83 14.73 18.06
C LEU A 11 2.92 13.25 18.48
N ASP A 12 1.80 12.56 18.57
CA ASP A 12 1.62 11.20 19.08
C ASP A 12 1.42 10.14 17.97
N ALA A 13 1.74 10.46 16.70
CA ALA A 13 1.56 9.54 15.58
C ALA A 13 2.18 8.14 15.78
N VAL A 14 3.36 8.06 16.41
CA VAL A 14 4.02 6.78 16.71
C VAL A 14 3.22 5.97 17.72
N GLN A 15 2.67 6.61 18.75
CA GLN A 15 1.84 5.95 19.76
C GLN A 15 0.55 5.43 19.13
N LEU A 16 -0.17 6.27 18.38
CA LEU A 16 -1.40 5.89 17.69
C LEU A 16 -1.16 4.71 16.75
N ALA A 17 -0.06 4.71 15.99
CA ALA A 17 0.31 3.57 15.14
C ALA A 17 0.48 2.27 15.94
N LEU A 18 1.14 2.32 17.11
CA LEU A 18 1.30 1.16 17.99
C LEU A 18 -0.04 0.65 18.52
N GLU A 19 -0.94 1.54 18.91
CA GLU A 19 -2.29 1.19 19.38
C GLU A 19 -3.13 0.55 18.26
N GLN A 20 -3.02 1.05 17.03
CA GLN A 20 -3.70 0.47 15.87
C GLN A 20 -3.14 -0.91 15.50
N ILE A 21 -1.81 -1.08 15.55
CA ILE A 21 -1.14 -2.39 15.40
C ILE A 21 -1.65 -3.37 16.48
N ASP A 22 -1.73 -2.93 17.73
CA ASP A 22 -2.23 -3.74 18.85
C ASP A 22 -3.69 -4.15 18.66
N ILE A 23 -4.57 -3.23 18.24
CA ILE A 23 -5.98 -3.52 17.93
C ILE A 23 -6.08 -4.62 16.88
N ILE A 24 -5.35 -4.51 15.77
CA ILE A 24 -5.39 -5.53 14.71
C ILE A 24 -4.99 -6.90 15.27
N ARG A 25 -3.92 -6.97 16.05
CA ARG A 25 -3.44 -8.23 16.65
C ARG A 25 -4.46 -8.82 17.62
N ARG A 26 -5.04 -8.01 18.50
CA ARG A 26 -6.06 -8.48 19.45
C ARG A 26 -7.34 -8.92 18.75
N LEU A 27 -7.74 -8.26 17.66
CA LEU A 27 -8.88 -8.68 16.85
C LEU A 27 -8.61 -10.04 16.21
N THR A 28 -7.43 -10.26 15.62
CA THR A 28 -7.08 -11.58 15.05
C THR A 28 -7.05 -12.68 16.10
N ASP A 29 -6.56 -12.39 17.31
CA ASP A 29 -6.53 -13.37 18.40
C ASP A 29 -7.95 -13.68 18.92
N MET A 30 -8.81 -12.66 19.01
CA MET A 30 -10.21 -12.79 19.43
C MET A 30 -11.00 -13.67 18.45
N TYR A 31 -10.78 -13.51 17.15
CA TYR A 31 -11.46 -14.24 16.06
C TYR A 31 -10.56 -15.29 15.40
N HIS A 32 -9.74 -16.00 16.20
CA HIS A 32 -8.77 -16.99 15.72
C HIS A 32 -9.38 -18.22 15.00
N GLN A 33 -10.70 -18.43 15.12
CA GLN A 33 -11.40 -19.49 14.39
C GLN A 33 -11.63 -19.12 12.91
N ASP A 34 -11.66 -17.83 12.59
CA ASP A 34 -11.98 -17.32 11.26
C ASP A 34 -10.78 -16.59 10.62
N THR A 35 -9.90 -16.03 11.44
CA THR A 35 -8.80 -15.16 11.00
C THR A 35 -7.46 -15.59 11.58
N ILE A 36 -6.37 -15.22 10.92
CA ILE A 36 -5.01 -15.43 11.44
C ILE A 36 -4.10 -14.29 11.02
N LEU A 37 -3.32 -13.77 11.97
CA LEU A 37 -2.27 -12.79 11.67
C LEU A 37 -1.16 -13.49 10.88
N VAL A 38 -0.91 -13.03 9.66
CA VAL A 38 0.14 -13.57 8.78
C VAL A 38 1.20 -12.54 8.49
N GLN A 39 2.41 -13.04 8.28
CA GLN A 39 3.61 -12.23 8.18
C GLN A 39 4.48 -12.59 6.99
N SER A 40 4.05 -13.53 6.16
CA SER A 40 4.76 -13.90 4.95
C SER A 40 3.82 -14.43 3.86
N SER A 41 4.32 -14.45 2.63
CA SER A 41 3.65 -15.09 1.50
C SER A 41 3.28 -16.56 1.79
N LYS A 42 4.17 -17.29 2.48
CA LYS A 42 3.97 -18.68 2.91
C LYS A 42 2.88 -18.80 3.98
N ASP A 43 2.80 -17.86 4.90
CA ASP A 43 1.76 -17.85 5.94
C ASP A 43 0.38 -17.65 5.31
N ILE A 44 0.26 -16.78 4.30
CA ILE A 44 -1.00 -16.60 3.55
C ILE A 44 -1.41 -17.92 2.88
N GLN A 45 -0.48 -18.59 2.19
CA GLN A 45 -0.77 -19.88 1.55
C GLN A 45 -1.16 -20.97 2.57
N MET A 46 -0.57 -20.94 3.77
CA MET A 46 -0.95 -21.83 4.86
C MET A 46 -2.38 -21.53 5.35
N ALA A 47 -2.69 -20.28 5.63
CA ALA A 47 -4.01 -19.84 6.09
C ALA A 47 -5.11 -20.18 5.07
N GLN A 48 -4.86 -19.96 3.78
CA GLN A 48 -5.78 -20.33 2.70
C GLN A 48 -6.11 -21.83 2.71
N ARG A 49 -5.12 -22.71 2.90
CA ARG A 49 -5.35 -24.16 3.01
C ARG A 49 -6.16 -24.56 4.24
N GLN A 50 -6.16 -23.74 5.27
CA GLN A 50 -6.93 -23.93 6.50
C GLN A 50 -8.33 -23.29 6.43
N GLY A 51 -8.65 -22.58 5.33
CA GLY A 51 -9.91 -21.84 5.21
C GLY A 51 -9.98 -20.58 6.06
N LEU A 52 -8.83 -20.08 6.56
CA LEU A 52 -8.75 -18.90 7.41
C LEU A 52 -8.50 -17.64 6.58
N ILE A 53 -9.09 -16.53 7.02
CA ILE A 53 -8.81 -15.21 6.46
C ILE A 53 -7.44 -14.75 6.94
N SER A 54 -6.56 -14.46 5.98
CA SER A 54 -5.23 -13.90 6.23
C SER A 54 -5.33 -12.43 6.60
N SER A 55 -4.92 -12.08 7.83
CA SER A 55 -4.87 -10.71 8.31
C SER A 55 -3.43 -10.19 8.29
N LEU A 56 -3.18 -9.12 7.56
CA LEU A 56 -1.89 -8.43 7.49
C LEU A 56 -1.99 -7.03 8.10
N ILE A 57 -0.84 -6.50 8.51
CA ILE A 57 -0.74 -5.13 9.01
C ILE A 57 -0.02 -4.29 7.98
N GLY A 58 -0.67 -3.21 7.57
CA GLY A 58 -0.08 -2.16 6.77
C GLY A 58 -0.22 -0.83 7.47
N ILE A 59 0.86 -0.07 7.53
CA ILE A 59 0.89 1.25 8.16
C ILE A 59 0.58 2.28 7.09
N GLU A 60 -0.39 3.14 7.34
CA GLU A 60 -0.83 4.14 6.37
C GLU A 60 -0.39 5.53 6.80
N GLY A 61 0.68 6.00 6.16
CA GLY A 61 1.29 7.31 6.39
C GLY A 61 2.67 7.22 7.03
N GLY A 62 3.68 7.78 6.34
CA GLY A 62 5.06 7.82 6.81
C GLY A 62 5.28 8.66 8.07
N HIS A 63 4.36 9.55 8.43
CA HIS A 63 4.43 10.29 9.70
C HIS A 63 4.36 9.37 10.91
N ALA A 64 3.77 8.18 10.76
CA ALA A 64 3.70 7.15 11.80
C ALA A 64 5.09 6.68 12.27
N ILE A 65 6.13 6.77 11.43
CA ILE A 65 7.50 6.39 11.83
C ILE A 65 8.28 7.53 12.50
N GLY A 66 7.72 8.74 12.58
CA GLY A 66 8.37 9.90 13.21
C GLY A 66 9.77 10.19 12.66
N SER A 67 9.97 10.00 11.35
CA SER A 67 11.28 10.09 10.68
C SER A 67 12.39 9.25 11.35
N SER A 68 12.05 8.04 11.81
CA SER A 68 12.98 7.14 12.51
C SER A 68 13.04 5.76 11.86
N LEU A 69 14.25 5.37 11.41
CA LEU A 69 14.53 4.01 10.94
C LEU A 69 14.37 2.97 12.06
N GLY A 70 14.62 3.36 13.32
CA GLY A 70 14.39 2.50 14.49
C GLY A 70 12.91 2.18 14.71
N VAL A 71 12.02 3.17 14.52
CA VAL A 71 10.57 2.97 14.59
C VAL A 71 10.09 2.11 13.42
N LEU A 72 10.58 2.37 12.20
CA LEU A 72 10.29 1.54 11.02
C LEU A 72 10.62 0.04 11.26
N ARG A 73 11.82 -0.25 11.77
CA ARG A 73 12.24 -1.62 12.14
C ARG A 73 11.37 -2.22 13.24
N SER A 74 10.97 -1.41 14.21
CA SER A 74 10.08 -1.83 15.30
C SER A 74 8.69 -2.23 14.76
N PHE A 75 8.09 -1.44 13.88
CA PHE A 75 6.81 -1.78 13.23
C PHE A 75 6.91 -3.07 12.42
N TYR A 76 7.99 -3.26 11.65
CA TYR A 76 8.21 -4.52 10.93
C TYR A 76 8.23 -5.73 11.88
N SER A 77 8.93 -5.59 13.02
CA SER A 77 9.02 -6.62 14.06
C SER A 77 7.68 -6.90 14.75
N LEU A 78 6.81 -5.89 14.83
CA LEU A 78 5.44 -6.02 15.36
C LEU A 78 4.45 -6.61 14.36
N GLY A 79 4.85 -6.82 13.10
CA GLY A 79 4.07 -7.51 12.08
C GLY A 79 3.70 -6.67 10.86
N ALA A 80 4.08 -5.39 10.81
CA ALA A 80 3.82 -4.55 9.64
C ALA A 80 4.55 -5.10 8.40
N ARG A 81 3.86 -5.15 7.26
CA ARG A 81 4.39 -5.67 5.98
C ARG A 81 4.32 -4.71 4.82
N TYR A 82 3.60 -3.61 4.94
CA TYR A 82 3.76 -2.46 4.06
C TYR A 82 3.70 -1.15 4.84
N LEU A 83 4.25 -0.10 4.24
CA LEU A 83 4.12 1.29 4.69
C LEU A 83 3.73 2.15 3.48
N SER A 84 2.59 2.85 3.58
CA SER A 84 2.25 3.96 2.69
C SER A 84 3.14 5.14 3.03
N LEU A 85 3.96 5.60 2.08
CA LEU A 85 5.02 6.58 2.36
C LEU A 85 4.48 7.91 2.89
N THR A 86 3.29 8.28 2.44
CA THR A 86 2.55 9.47 2.87
C THR A 86 1.08 9.12 3.08
N HIS A 87 0.31 10.06 3.61
CA HIS A 87 -1.14 10.08 3.55
C HIS A 87 -1.56 11.39 2.85
N LYS A 88 -2.66 12.04 3.22
CA LYS A 88 -3.08 13.37 2.71
C LYS A 88 -2.15 14.53 3.13
N CYS A 89 -0.99 14.24 3.71
CA CYS A 89 0.01 15.19 4.20
C CYS A 89 1.42 14.76 3.76
N ASP A 90 2.29 15.76 3.53
CA ASP A 90 3.72 15.56 3.31
C ASP A 90 4.42 15.11 4.59
N VAL A 91 5.50 14.35 4.43
CA VAL A 91 6.50 14.14 5.46
C VAL A 91 7.80 14.83 5.06
N SER A 92 8.72 15.04 6.00
CA SER A 92 10.00 15.72 5.73
C SER A 92 10.86 15.03 4.66
N TRP A 93 10.54 13.78 4.31
CA TRP A 93 11.30 12.94 3.40
C TRP A 93 10.54 12.42 2.16
N ALA A 94 9.26 12.74 2.00
CA ALA A 94 8.42 12.35 0.85
C ALA A 94 7.20 13.27 0.70
N GLY A 95 6.80 13.57 -0.54
CA GLY A 95 5.62 14.40 -0.85
C GLY A 95 4.35 13.58 -1.12
N SER A 96 3.23 14.19 -0.76
CA SER A 96 1.87 13.67 -0.92
C SER A 96 1.20 14.19 -2.20
N SER A 97 0.30 13.40 -2.78
CA SER A 97 -0.56 13.81 -3.89
C SER A 97 -1.57 14.90 -3.51
N SER A 98 -1.78 15.13 -2.21
CA SER A 98 -2.77 16.08 -1.68
C SER A 98 -2.19 17.47 -1.43
N THR A 99 -0.88 17.68 -1.60
CA THR A 99 -0.24 18.97 -1.40
C THR A 99 0.09 19.65 -2.74
N ALA A 100 0.14 20.98 -2.73
CA ALA A 100 0.42 21.76 -3.94
C ALA A 100 1.90 21.69 -4.37
N ILE A 101 2.79 21.32 -3.46
CA ILE A 101 4.22 21.20 -3.70
C ILE A 101 4.49 19.74 -4.01
N ASP A 102 4.77 19.41 -5.27
CA ASP A 102 5.18 18.07 -5.67
C ASP A 102 6.63 17.80 -5.25
N ALA A 103 6.81 17.54 -3.95
CA ALA A 103 8.08 17.16 -3.37
C ALA A 103 8.34 15.66 -3.63
N GLY A 104 9.53 15.33 -4.14
CA GLY A 104 9.99 13.95 -4.30
C GLY A 104 10.55 13.35 -3.00
N LEU A 105 11.45 12.38 -3.15
CA LEU A 105 12.17 11.81 -2.00
C LEU A 105 13.38 12.67 -1.59
N SER A 106 13.51 12.92 -0.29
CA SER A 106 14.75 13.45 0.27
C SER A 106 15.85 12.37 0.28
N GLN A 107 17.09 12.75 0.63
CA GLN A 107 18.16 11.79 0.83
C GLN A 107 17.86 10.83 2.01
N PHE A 108 17.12 11.30 3.02
CA PHE A 108 16.64 10.43 4.10
C PHE A 108 15.50 9.51 3.62
N GLY A 109 14.61 10.00 2.75
CA GLY A 109 13.59 9.20 2.10
C GLY A 109 14.19 8.02 1.32
N LYS A 110 15.28 8.26 0.57
CA LYS A 110 16.04 7.18 -0.11
C LYS A 110 16.62 6.16 0.88
N ALA A 111 17.04 6.59 2.07
CA ALA A 111 17.48 5.67 3.13
C ALA A 111 16.34 4.82 3.69
N ILE A 112 15.14 5.40 3.84
CA ILE A 112 13.92 4.67 4.22
C ILE A 112 13.58 3.60 3.17
N ILE A 113 13.55 3.95 1.89
CA ILE A 113 13.30 3.00 0.79
C ILE A 113 14.29 1.84 0.83
N ARG A 114 15.58 2.14 1.02
CA ARG A 114 16.63 1.12 1.12
C ARG A 114 16.44 0.23 2.34
N GLU A 115 16.07 0.78 3.49
CA GLU A 115 15.79 0.00 4.70
C GLU A 115 14.54 -0.88 4.54
N MET A 116 13.49 -0.40 3.87
CA MET A 116 12.29 -1.19 3.54
C MET A 116 12.64 -2.39 2.64
N ASN A 117 13.47 -2.18 1.61
CA ASN A 117 13.99 -3.28 0.78
C ASN A 117 14.80 -4.29 1.61
N ARG A 118 15.65 -3.82 2.54
CA ARG A 118 16.44 -4.69 3.42
C ARG A 118 15.56 -5.50 4.36
N LEU A 119 14.49 -4.92 4.88
CA LEU A 119 13.53 -5.58 5.76
C LEU A 119 12.62 -6.55 5.01
N GLY A 120 12.37 -6.33 3.73
CA GLY A 120 11.29 -7.01 3.02
C GLY A 120 9.92 -6.46 3.43
N MET A 121 9.85 -5.15 3.64
CA MET A 121 8.61 -4.40 3.82
C MET A 121 8.21 -3.84 2.45
N MET A 122 6.99 -4.09 2.01
CA MET A 122 6.45 -3.54 0.77
C MET A 122 6.34 -2.03 0.86
N ILE A 123 6.71 -1.35 -0.23
CA ILE A 123 6.58 0.10 -0.36
C ILE A 123 5.25 0.38 -1.01
N ASP A 124 4.38 1.10 -0.31
CA ASP A 124 3.09 1.53 -0.84
C ASP A 124 3.12 3.00 -1.25
N LEU A 125 2.76 3.25 -2.51
CA LEU A 125 2.75 4.55 -3.17
C LEU A 125 1.37 5.20 -3.22
N SER A 126 0.32 4.56 -2.70
CA SER A 126 -0.94 5.26 -2.48
C SER A 126 -0.70 6.51 -1.61
N TYR A 127 -1.32 7.63 -2.00
CA TYR A 127 -1.13 9.01 -1.49
C TYR A 127 0.20 9.69 -1.86
N SER A 128 1.15 9.00 -2.47
CA SER A 128 2.41 9.63 -2.86
C SER A 128 2.18 10.58 -4.04
N SER A 129 2.93 11.68 -4.05
CA SER A 129 2.98 12.55 -5.22
C SER A 129 3.59 11.83 -6.42
N ASP A 130 3.36 12.35 -7.62
CA ASP A 130 3.93 11.75 -8.84
C ASP A 130 5.46 11.77 -8.82
N THR A 131 6.07 12.84 -8.32
CA THR A 131 7.54 12.91 -8.20
C THR A 131 8.05 11.92 -7.16
N THR A 132 7.38 11.77 -6.02
CA THR A 132 7.72 10.73 -5.02
C THR A 132 7.64 9.34 -5.62
N ALA A 133 6.56 9.02 -6.35
CA ALA A 133 6.40 7.72 -7.00
C ALA A 133 7.54 7.42 -8.00
N ARG A 134 7.92 8.40 -8.84
CA ARG A 134 9.03 8.24 -9.79
C ARG A 134 10.38 8.06 -9.08
N ASP A 135 10.65 8.83 -8.03
CA ASP A 135 11.88 8.72 -7.25
C ASP A 135 11.99 7.35 -6.56
N VAL A 136 10.88 6.84 -6.01
CA VAL A 136 10.83 5.50 -5.40
C VAL A 136 11.09 4.42 -6.44
N LEU A 137 10.41 4.48 -7.59
CA LEU A 137 10.55 3.50 -8.67
C LEU A 137 11.98 3.45 -9.23
N SER A 138 12.69 4.59 -9.22
CA SER A 138 14.10 4.68 -9.59
C SER A 138 15.05 4.12 -8.51
N ALA A 139 14.70 4.25 -7.22
CA ALA A 139 15.57 3.89 -6.10
C ALA A 139 15.37 2.46 -5.57
N THR A 140 14.15 1.93 -5.63
CA THR A 140 13.78 0.64 -5.03
C THR A 140 14.41 -0.54 -5.78
N ARG A 141 14.69 -1.62 -5.05
CA ARG A 141 15.13 -2.92 -5.59
C ARG A 141 14.06 -4.00 -5.56
N ALA A 142 12.95 -3.75 -4.86
CA ALA A 142 11.81 -4.64 -4.79
C ALA A 142 10.61 -4.01 -5.50
N PRO A 143 9.64 -4.82 -5.96
CA PRO A 143 8.42 -4.30 -6.53
C PRO A 143 7.64 -3.46 -5.50
N VAL A 144 7.00 -2.39 -5.98
CA VAL A 144 6.13 -1.52 -5.17
C VAL A 144 4.66 -1.92 -5.31
N ILE A 145 3.83 -1.39 -4.42
CA ILE A 145 2.37 -1.44 -4.56
C ILE A 145 1.79 -0.03 -4.58
N PHE A 146 0.62 0.11 -5.20
CA PHE A 146 -0.38 1.10 -4.83
C PHE A 146 -1.51 0.31 -4.18
N SER A 147 -1.66 0.40 -2.85
CA SER A 147 -2.58 -0.45 -2.11
C SER A 147 -4.05 -0.13 -2.34
N HIS A 148 -4.36 1.09 -2.78
CA HIS A 148 -5.70 1.54 -3.18
C HIS A 148 -5.61 2.83 -4.03
N SER A 149 -5.63 2.70 -5.36
CA SER A 149 -5.61 3.84 -6.29
C SER A 149 -6.31 3.49 -7.61
N GLY A 150 -6.75 4.48 -8.37
CA GLY A 150 -7.35 4.31 -9.70
C GLY A 150 -6.45 4.77 -10.86
N ALA A 151 -6.99 4.77 -12.08
CA ALA A 151 -6.33 5.29 -13.28
C ALA A 151 -6.67 6.76 -13.50
N ARG A 152 -5.65 7.62 -13.59
CA ARG A 152 -5.86 9.07 -13.66
C ARG A 152 -6.53 9.52 -14.97
N GLN A 153 -6.32 8.78 -16.05
CA GLN A 153 -6.94 9.09 -17.34
C GLN A 153 -8.47 8.92 -17.31
N LEU A 154 -9.00 7.99 -16.51
CA LEU A 154 -10.44 7.79 -16.38
C LEU A 154 -11.06 8.76 -15.37
N CYS A 155 -10.35 9.02 -14.28
CA CYS A 155 -10.73 10.03 -13.32
C CYS A 155 -9.50 10.88 -12.92
N ASN A 156 -9.56 12.17 -13.24
CA ASN A 156 -8.48 13.13 -12.98
C ASN A 156 -8.40 13.57 -11.50
N SER A 157 -8.19 12.59 -10.62
CA SER A 157 -7.84 12.76 -9.22
C SER A 157 -6.33 12.66 -9.05
N THR A 158 -5.73 13.50 -8.19
CA THR A 158 -4.29 13.41 -7.89
C THR A 158 -3.94 12.12 -7.15
N ARG A 159 -4.93 11.47 -6.52
CA ARG A 159 -4.81 10.15 -5.88
C ARG A 159 -4.63 9.00 -6.87
N ASN A 160 -5.04 9.19 -8.12
CA ASN A 160 -4.96 8.16 -9.16
C ASN A 160 -3.61 8.18 -9.87
N VAL A 161 -3.24 7.06 -10.47
CA VAL A 161 -1.94 6.85 -11.10
C VAL A 161 -1.98 7.29 -12.58
N PRO A 162 -1.07 8.15 -13.04
CA PRO A 162 -0.97 8.52 -14.46
C PRO A 162 -0.33 7.40 -15.29
N ASP A 163 -0.63 7.38 -16.59
CA ASP A 163 -0.24 6.30 -17.51
C ASP A 163 1.28 6.04 -17.55
N ASP A 164 2.12 7.07 -17.43
CA ASP A 164 3.57 6.89 -17.39
C ASP A 164 4.01 6.13 -16.13
N ILE A 165 3.43 6.45 -14.97
CA ILE A 165 3.71 5.73 -13.72
C ILE A 165 3.14 4.31 -13.76
N LEU A 166 1.96 4.09 -14.39
CA LEU A 166 1.44 2.72 -14.61
C LEU A 166 2.45 1.84 -15.39
N ARG A 167 3.11 2.39 -16.42
CA ARG A 167 4.16 1.68 -17.16
C ARG A 167 5.40 1.43 -16.30
N LEU A 168 5.84 2.43 -15.53
CA LEU A 168 6.99 2.27 -14.62
C LEU A 168 6.72 1.20 -13.54
N VAL A 169 5.50 1.10 -13.02
CA VAL A 169 5.11 0.04 -12.08
C VAL A 169 5.17 -1.33 -12.76
N ALA A 170 4.75 -1.44 -14.02
CA ALA A 170 4.86 -2.68 -14.79
C ALA A 170 6.34 -3.08 -14.98
N GLU A 171 7.20 -2.14 -15.39
CA GLU A 171 8.65 -2.35 -15.54
C GLU A 171 9.33 -2.75 -14.21
N ASN A 172 8.89 -2.17 -13.10
CA ASN A 172 9.35 -2.50 -11.76
C ASN A 172 8.88 -3.88 -11.27
N GLY A 173 7.85 -4.48 -11.90
CA GLY A 173 7.23 -5.72 -11.44
C GLY A 173 6.14 -5.53 -10.38
N GLY A 174 5.74 -4.29 -10.11
CA GLY A 174 4.84 -3.87 -9.03
C GLY A 174 3.36 -4.17 -9.27
N LEU A 175 2.49 -3.64 -8.42
CA LEU A 175 1.05 -3.93 -8.40
C LEU A 175 0.22 -2.69 -8.11
N ILE A 176 -0.83 -2.46 -8.89
CA ILE A 176 -1.83 -1.41 -8.65
C ILE A 176 -3.12 -2.09 -8.18
N MET A 177 -3.50 -1.84 -6.93
CA MET A 177 -4.71 -2.37 -6.32
C MET A 177 -5.82 -1.32 -6.44
N VAL A 178 -6.89 -1.66 -7.15
CA VAL A 178 -7.93 -0.70 -7.55
C VAL A 178 -8.79 -0.30 -6.35
N SER A 179 -8.81 1.01 -6.07
CA SER A 179 -9.67 1.66 -5.08
C SER A 179 -11.14 1.58 -5.46
N PHE A 180 -12.05 1.53 -4.49
CA PHE A 180 -13.49 1.68 -4.70
C PHE A 180 -14.00 3.06 -4.24
N ASP A 181 -13.11 3.95 -3.80
CA ASP A 181 -13.47 5.32 -3.43
C ASP A 181 -14.07 6.06 -4.63
N SER A 182 -15.22 6.69 -4.44
CA SER A 182 -15.87 7.51 -5.45
C SER A 182 -15.00 8.71 -5.88
N GLU A 183 -14.14 9.24 -5.01
CA GLU A 183 -13.14 10.24 -5.41
C GLU A 183 -12.14 9.70 -6.44
N ASP A 184 -11.81 8.40 -6.36
CA ASP A 184 -10.82 7.74 -7.20
C ASP A 184 -11.43 7.16 -8.48
N VAL A 185 -12.58 6.48 -8.42
CA VAL A 185 -13.12 5.75 -9.60
C VAL A 185 -14.14 6.53 -10.40
N SER A 186 -14.65 7.63 -9.84
CA SER A 186 -15.75 8.37 -10.47
C SER A 186 -15.64 9.89 -10.28
N CYS A 187 -14.53 10.38 -9.75
CA CYS A 187 -14.26 11.81 -9.56
C CYS A 187 -15.29 12.52 -8.68
N GLY A 188 -15.67 11.86 -7.58
CA GLY A 188 -16.55 12.40 -6.54
C GLY A 188 -18.04 12.26 -6.81
N ARG A 189 -18.47 11.80 -8.00
CA ARG A 189 -19.87 11.35 -8.20
C ARG A 189 -20.05 9.98 -7.56
N GLN A 190 -21.30 9.62 -7.21
CA GLN A 190 -21.62 8.24 -6.78
C GLN A 190 -21.11 7.21 -7.81
N SER A 191 -20.15 6.38 -7.38
CA SER A 191 -19.58 5.31 -8.18
C SER A 191 -20.52 4.10 -8.30
N ARG A 192 -20.25 3.26 -9.29
CA ARG A 192 -20.94 1.98 -9.54
C ARG A 192 -19.91 0.88 -9.80
N LEU A 193 -20.31 -0.38 -9.65
CA LEU A 193 -19.49 -1.54 -10.02
C LEU A 193 -18.81 -1.39 -11.38
N LYS A 194 -19.54 -0.87 -12.38
CA LYS A 194 -19.01 -0.62 -13.72
C LYS A 194 -17.80 0.33 -13.74
N ASP A 195 -17.79 1.36 -12.90
CA ASP A 195 -16.69 2.33 -12.84
C ASP A 195 -15.40 1.63 -12.36
N VAL A 196 -15.52 0.74 -11.37
CA VAL A 196 -14.43 -0.09 -10.88
C VAL A 196 -13.93 -1.05 -11.96
N VAL A 197 -14.84 -1.73 -12.68
CA VAL A 197 -14.49 -2.61 -13.80
C VAL A 197 -13.75 -1.85 -14.91
N ASP A 198 -14.20 -0.64 -15.24
CA ASP A 198 -13.56 0.19 -16.26
C ASP A 198 -12.13 0.58 -15.84
N HIS A 199 -11.91 0.92 -14.55
CA HIS A 199 -10.58 1.15 -13.99
C HIS A 199 -9.68 -0.10 -14.05
N ILE A 200 -10.19 -1.27 -13.65
CA ILE A 200 -9.45 -2.54 -13.71
C ILE A 200 -9.02 -2.85 -15.16
N LYS A 201 -9.94 -2.73 -16.12
CA LYS A 201 -9.68 -2.96 -17.54
C LYS A 201 -8.66 -1.99 -18.11
N TYR A 202 -8.77 -0.71 -17.77
CA TYR A 202 -7.87 0.32 -18.25
C TYR A 202 -6.44 0.10 -17.75
N ILE A 203 -6.27 -0.18 -16.46
CA ILE A 203 -4.95 -0.45 -15.89
C ILE A 203 -4.38 -1.74 -16.48
N ARG A 204 -5.18 -2.79 -16.64
CA ARG A 204 -4.77 -4.05 -17.32
C ARG A 204 -4.24 -3.77 -18.73
N ALA A 205 -4.86 -2.86 -19.49
CA ALA A 205 -4.44 -2.55 -20.85
C ALA A 205 -3.07 -1.86 -20.94
N ILE A 206 -2.66 -1.14 -19.89
CA ILE A 206 -1.38 -0.42 -19.84
C ILE A 206 -0.29 -1.23 -19.14
N ALA A 207 -0.58 -1.69 -17.93
CA ALA A 207 0.39 -2.35 -17.07
C ALA A 207 0.41 -3.86 -17.27
N GLY A 208 -0.69 -4.48 -17.71
CA GLY A 208 -0.83 -5.92 -17.88
C GLY A 208 -1.48 -6.63 -16.70
N ILE A 209 -1.98 -7.85 -16.91
CA ILE A 209 -2.74 -8.63 -15.91
C ILE A 209 -1.94 -8.93 -14.64
N GLN A 210 -0.61 -9.02 -14.73
CA GLN A 210 0.23 -9.32 -13.58
C GLN A 210 0.31 -8.14 -12.58
N HIS A 211 -0.14 -6.95 -12.98
CA HIS A 211 0.10 -5.70 -12.24
C HIS A 211 -1.20 -5.07 -11.71
N ILE A 212 -2.29 -5.82 -11.69
CA ILE A 212 -3.59 -5.36 -11.15
C ILE A 212 -4.04 -6.19 -9.95
N GLY A 213 -4.61 -5.52 -8.96
CA GLY A 213 -5.17 -6.12 -7.75
C GLY A 213 -6.41 -5.37 -7.27
N LEU A 214 -6.93 -5.76 -6.11
CA LEU A 214 -8.11 -5.15 -5.49
C LEU A 214 -7.73 -4.49 -4.17
N GLY A 215 -8.09 -3.22 -4.01
CA GLY A 215 -7.75 -2.39 -2.85
C GLY A 215 -8.91 -1.50 -2.48
N ALA A 216 -10.06 -2.10 -2.14
CA ALA A 216 -11.34 -1.40 -2.10
C ALA A 216 -11.39 -0.14 -1.21
N GLY A 217 -10.66 -0.13 -0.08
CA GLY A 217 -10.72 0.96 0.89
C GLY A 217 -11.98 0.94 1.79
N TYR A 218 -12.70 -0.18 1.87
CA TYR A 218 -13.85 -0.34 2.78
C TYR A 218 -13.52 0.11 4.21
N ASP A 219 -14.54 0.64 4.90
CA ASP A 219 -14.46 1.28 6.22
C ASP A 219 -13.54 2.52 6.31
N GLY A 220 -12.87 2.90 5.22
CA GLY A 220 -12.11 4.14 5.06
C GLY A 220 -12.67 5.11 4.01
N ILE A 221 -13.65 4.66 3.20
CA ILE A 221 -14.35 5.47 2.20
C ILE A 221 -15.76 5.83 2.69
N GLU A 222 -16.24 7.03 2.34
CA GLU A 222 -17.57 7.48 2.77
C GLU A 222 -18.72 6.83 1.99
N LEU A 223 -18.52 6.62 0.68
CA LEU A 223 -19.57 6.18 -0.25
C LEU A 223 -19.04 5.05 -1.16
N PRO A 224 -19.25 3.78 -0.77
CA PRO A 224 -18.96 2.64 -1.64
C PRO A 224 -19.75 2.67 -2.96
N PRO A 225 -19.26 2.00 -4.02
CA PRO A 225 -19.97 1.94 -5.30
C PRO A 225 -21.28 1.18 -5.20
N ILE A 226 -22.27 1.59 -5.99
CA ILE A 226 -23.52 0.82 -6.16
C ILE A 226 -23.19 -0.52 -6.81
N GLY A 227 -23.62 -1.62 -6.19
CA GLY A 227 -23.26 -3.00 -6.52
C GLY A 227 -21.99 -3.51 -5.83
N LEU A 228 -21.31 -2.67 -5.05
CA LEU A 228 -20.13 -3.01 -4.25
C LEU A 228 -20.24 -2.37 -2.85
N GLU A 229 -21.40 -2.48 -2.22
CA GLU A 229 -21.73 -1.80 -0.97
C GLU A 229 -20.85 -2.23 0.22
N ASP A 230 -20.40 -3.48 0.23
CA ASP A 230 -19.61 -4.05 1.33
C ASP A 230 -18.71 -5.21 0.85
N VAL A 231 -17.91 -5.75 1.79
CA VAL A 231 -16.95 -6.83 1.54
C VAL A 231 -17.59 -8.14 1.04
N SER A 232 -18.91 -8.32 1.10
CA SER A 232 -19.58 -9.50 0.53
C SER A 232 -19.72 -9.44 -1.00
N LYS A 233 -19.46 -8.28 -1.61
CA LYS A 233 -19.74 -7.99 -3.03
C LYS A 233 -18.61 -8.31 -4.00
N TYR A 234 -17.46 -8.78 -3.53
CA TYR A 234 -16.37 -9.21 -4.43
C TYR A 234 -16.81 -10.24 -5.48
N PRO A 235 -17.66 -11.25 -5.18
CA PRO A 235 -18.15 -12.18 -6.21
C PRO A 235 -18.90 -11.49 -7.36
N ASP A 236 -19.66 -10.43 -7.08
CA ASP A 236 -20.40 -9.67 -8.10
C ASP A 236 -19.42 -8.96 -9.05
N LEU A 237 -18.32 -8.40 -8.52
CA LEU A 237 -17.24 -7.81 -9.32
C LEU A 237 -16.57 -8.85 -10.22
N LEU A 238 -16.22 -10.01 -9.65
CA LEU A 238 -15.54 -11.07 -10.40
C LEU A 238 -16.43 -11.66 -11.48
N ALA A 239 -17.73 -11.85 -11.20
CA ALA A 239 -18.71 -12.28 -12.19
C ALA A 239 -18.83 -11.28 -13.35
N ALA A 240 -18.92 -9.98 -13.05
CA ALA A 240 -18.98 -8.94 -14.08
C ALA A 240 -17.74 -8.89 -14.97
N LEU A 241 -16.56 -9.26 -14.47
CA LEU A 241 -15.35 -9.40 -15.29
C LEU A 241 -15.43 -10.63 -16.20
N LEU A 242 -15.94 -11.76 -15.70
CA LEU A 242 -16.09 -13.01 -16.47
C LEU A 242 -17.16 -12.94 -17.57
N GLU A 243 -18.07 -11.96 -17.53
CA GLU A 243 -19.00 -11.69 -18.64
C GLU A 243 -18.27 -11.23 -19.92
N ASP A 244 -17.06 -10.67 -19.80
CA ASP A 244 -16.21 -10.30 -20.93
C ASP A 244 -15.33 -11.50 -21.34
N SER A 245 -15.47 -11.95 -22.59
CA SER A 245 -14.72 -13.09 -23.14
C SER A 245 -13.20 -12.89 -23.18
N ASN A 246 -12.71 -11.68 -22.93
CA ASN A 246 -11.28 -11.38 -22.78
C ASN A 246 -10.74 -11.65 -21.35
N TRP A 247 -11.58 -12.12 -20.43
CA TRP A 247 -11.20 -12.51 -19.07
C TRP A 247 -11.35 -14.01 -18.87
N SER A 248 -10.24 -14.65 -18.51
CA SER A 248 -10.24 -16.03 -18.05
C SER A 248 -10.38 -16.12 -16.53
N GLU A 249 -10.76 -17.30 -16.02
CA GLU A 249 -10.70 -17.59 -14.58
C GLU A 249 -9.30 -17.37 -14.00
N GLU A 250 -8.25 -17.63 -14.78
CA GLU A 250 -6.87 -17.38 -14.36
C GLU A 250 -6.57 -15.88 -14.25
N ASP A 251 -7.05 -15.05 -15.19
CA ASP A 251 -6.91 -13.59 -15.08
C ASP A 251 -7.63 -13.07 -13.82
N VAL A 252 -8.83 -13.59 -13.53
CA VAL A 252 -9.59 -13.24 -12.32
C VAL A 252 -8.87 -13.71 -11.05
N ALA A 253 -8.27 -14.90 -11.04
CA ALA A 253 -7.48 -15.38 -9.91
C ALA A 253 -6.20 -14.54 -9.69
N MET A 254 -5.59 -14.05 -10.78
CA MET A 254 -4.48 -13.11 -10.74
C MET A 254 -4.86 -11.81 -10.06
N LEU A 255 -5.96 -11.19 -10.51
CA LEU A 255 -6.53 -9.98 -9.91
C LEU A 255 -6.93 -10.17 -8.44
N ALA A 256 -7.59 -11.28 -8.12
CA ALA A 256 -8.18 -11.52 -6.80
C ALA A 256 -7.13 -11.77 -5.69
N GLY A 257 -5.92 -12.22 -6.02
CA GLY A 257 -4.88 -12.38 -5.00
C GLY A 257 -3.56 -13.00 -5.43
N LYS A 258 -3.47 -13.74 -6.54
CA LYS A 258 -2.18 -14.35 -6.95
C LYS A 258 -1.12 -13.28 -7.26
N ASN A 259 -1.52 -12.14 -7.81
CA ASN A 259 -0.60 -11.01 -8.01
C ASN A 259 -0.04 -10.48 -6.69
N PHE A 260 -0.89 -10.28 -5.67
CA PHE A 260 -0.43 -9.83 -4.35
C PHE A 260 0.56 -10.81 -3.72
N LEU A 261 0.26 -12.12 -3.79
CA LEU A 261 1.16 -13.17 -3.32
C LEU A 261 2.53 -13.11 -4.02
N ARG A 262 2.54 -12.95 -5.36
CA ARG A 262 3.78 -12.79 -6.15
C ARG A 262 4.60 -11.58 -5.70
N ILE A 263 3.96 -10.44 -5.44
CA ILE A 263 4.65 -9.24 -4.94
C ILE A 263 5.30 -9.51 -3.59
N MET A 264 4.52 -10.06 -2.65
CA MET A 264 5.00 -10.33 -1.30
C MET A 264 6.19 -11.30 -1.32
N GLU A 265 6.11 -12.38 -2.10
CA GLU A 265 7.21 -13.32 -2.29
C GLU A 265 8.45 -12.65 -2.91
N THR A 266 8.26 -11.79 -3.92
CA THR A 266 9.38 -11.10 -4.58
C THR A 266 10.09 -10.12 -3.61
N VAL A 267 9.32 -9.40 -2.79
CA VAL A 267 9.87 -8.51 -1.75
C VAL A 267 10.65 -9.30 -0.68
N GLU A 268 10.13 -10.46 -0.26
CA GLU A 268 10.82 -11.38 0.64
C GLU A 268 12.11 -11.94 0.04
N ASN A 269 12.12 -12.24 -1.27
CA ASN A 269 13.32 -12.70 -1.97
C ASN A 269 14.43 -11.64 -1.99
N VAL A 270 14.08 -10.35 -2.14
CA VAL A 270 15.05 -9.25 -2.03
C VAL A 270 15.64 -9.17 -0.62
N ARG A 271 14.80 -9.24 0.42
CA ARG A 271 15.23 -9.31 1.84
C ARG A 271 16.21 -10.46 2.05
N ASP A 272 15.85 -11.65 1.60
CA ASP A 272 16.64 -12.87 1.84
C ASP A 272 17.98 -12.82 1.08
N TYR A 273 17.98 -12.25 -0.12
CA TYR A 273 19.21 -11.99 -0.87
C TYR A 273 20.12 -10.99 -0.13
N TRP A 274 19.58 -9.86 0.35
CA TRP A 274 20.35 -8.87 1.09
C TRP A 274 20.86 -9.37 2.43
N LYS A 275 20.09 -10.22 3.10
CA LYS A 275 20.52 -10.93 4.31
C LYS A 275 21.72 -11.84 4.03
N ARG A 276 21.69 -12.62 2.95
CA ARG A 276 22.83 -13.45 2.51
C ARG A 276 24.05 -12.61 2.12
N ALA A 277 23.82 -11.45 1.52
CA ALA A 277 24.87 -10.48 1.20
C ALA A 277 25.35 -9.64 2.40
N ALA A 278 24.88 -9.95 3.62
CA ALA A 278 25.26 -9.26 4.86
C ALA A 278 25.06 -7.74 4.83
N ILE A 279 24.05 -7.25 4.10
CA ILE A 279 23.70 -5.83 4.05
C ILE A 279 23.22 -5.39 5.43
N GLN A 280 23.93 -4.43 6.03
CA GLN A 280 23.66 -3.92 7.37
C GLN A 280 22.48 -2.93 7.37
N PRO A 281 21.79 -2.77 8.53
CA PRO A 281 20.83 -1.69 8.73
C PRO A 281 21.46 -0.32 8.49
N ILE A 282 20.66 0.61 7.96
CA ILE A 282 21.07 2.01 7.82
C ILE A 282 20.80 2.73 9.13
N GLU A 283 21.73 3.61 9.51
CA GLU A 283 21.69 4.44 10.72
C GLU A 283 21.70 5.95 10.38
N GLN A 284 21.24 6.29 9.18
CA GLN A 284 21.09 7.69 8.77
C GLN A 284 20.01 8.36 9.62
N THR A 285 20.27 9.59 10.05
CA THR A 285 19.30 10.44 10.75
C THR A 285 18.89 11.60 9.87
N GLU A 286 17.71 12.15 10.14
CA GLU A 286 17.23 13.39 9.55
C GLU A 286 17.17 14.45 10.64
N ALA A 287 17.71 15.64 10.36
CA ALA A 287 17.55 16.78 11.26
C ALA A 287 16.07 17.15 11.30
N GLN A 288 15.43 17.00 12.45
CA GLN A 288 14.06 17.44 12.66
C GLN A 288 14.07 18.83 13.30
N PRO A 289 13.16 19.73 12.88
CA PRO A 289 13.01 21.01 13.54
C PRO A 289 12.66 20.80 15.03
N LYS A 290 13.21 21.65 15.90
CA LYS A 290 12.86 21.64 17.32
C LYS A 290 11.35 21.80 17.50
N SER A 291 10.73 20.81 18.12
CA SER A 291 9.32 20.84 18.50
C SER A 291 9.19 20.67 20.01
N HIS A 292 8.06 21.12 20.56
CA HIS A 292 7.73 20.90 21.97
C HIS A 292 7.54 19.42 22.32
N CYS A 293 7.42 18.55 21.32
CA CYS A 293 7.16 17.12 21.46
C CYS A 293 8.41 16.25 21.20
N ALA A 294 9.54 16.83 20.80
CA ALA A 294 10.78 16.11 20.51
C ALA A 294 11.98 16.67 21.29
N TYR A 295 12.58 15.81 22.14
CA TYR A 295 13.71 16.22 22.99
C TYR A 295 15.03 16.41 22.23
N MET A 296 15.32 15.56 21.24
CA MET A 296 16.62 15.52 20.53
C MET A 296 16.65 16.24 19.18
N ALA A 297 15.69 17.11 18.88
CA ALA A 297 15.72 17.89 17.65
C ALA A 297 16.88 18.91 17.71
N SER A 298 17.83 18.83 16.78
CA SER A 298 18.98 19.74 16.63
C SER A 298 19.00 20.35 15.24
#